data_AF-A0A4Z2FFU0-F1
#
_entry.id   AF-A0A4Z2FFU0-F1
#
_cell.length_a   1.000
_cell.length_b   1.000
_cell.length_c   1.000
_cell.angle_alpha   90.00
_cell.angle_beta   90.00
_cell.angle_gamma   90.00
#
_symmetry.space_group_name_H-M   'P 1'
#
loop_
_entity.id
_entity.type
_entity.pdbx_description
1 polymer ?
#
loop_
_entity_poly.entity_id
_entity_poly.type
_entity_poly.pdbx_seq_one_letter_code
_entity_poly.pdbx_strand_id
1 'polypeptide(L)'
;MDWGTELWDQYDIIEKHTQSGLELVEKYVKFVKERTEIEQNYAKQLRNLSKKYNLKRSGKEEPDCRFSSYQSFLEVLNETNDYAGQRELIAENLMMNICIDLTKYLQELKQERKTYLMEAKRAQQSLESTYKQLDGVSLDPEF
;
A
#
# COMPACT_ATOMS: atom_id res chain seq x y z
N MET A 1 22.52 19.29 -9.45
CA MET A 1 21.50 19.05 -10.48
C MET A 1 20.16 19.32 -9.83
N ASP A 2 19.50 20.42 -10.19
CA ASP A 2 18.29 20.93 -9.53
C ASP A 2 17.15 21.10 -10.55
N TRP A 3 16.00 20.49 -10.27
CA TRP A 3 14.86 20.51 -11.19
C TRP A 3 14.30 21.92 -11.38
N GLY A 4 14.38 22.79 -10.37
CA GLY A 4 13.90 24.17 -10.47
C GLY A 4 14.69 25.01 -11.47
N THR A 5 15.95 24.67 -11.70
CA THR A 5 16.83 25.37 -12.65
C THR A 5 16.86 24.66 -14.01
N GLU A 6 16.97 23.33 -14.02
CA GLU A 6 17.20 22.57 -15.24
C GLU A 6 15.93 22.20 -16.00
N LEU A 7 14.79 22.17 -15.31
CA LEU A 7 13.48 21.78 -15.86
C LEU A 7 12.45 22.91 -15.73
N TRP A 8 12.91 24.16 -15.70
CA TRP A 8 12.09 25.35 -15.41
C TRP A 8 10.90 25.53 -16.37
N ASP A 9 11.01 25.05 -17.60
CA ASP A 9 9.99 25.12 -18.66
C ASP A 9 9.21 23.80 -18.84
N GLN A 10 9.52 22.76 -18.06
CA GLN A 10 8.99 21.39 -18.24
C GLN A 10 7.81 21.07 -17.31
N TYR A 11 6.96 22.06 -16.99
CA TYR A 11 5.84 21.90 -16.05
C TYR A 11 4.97 20.66 -16.33
N ASP A 12 4.50 20.49 -17.58
CA ASP A 12 3.62 19.37 -17.96
C ASP A 12 4.30 18.01 -17.80
N ILE A 13 5.62 17.95 -18.00
CA ILE A 13 6.40 16.72 -17.82
C ILE A 13 6.50 16.39 -16.34
N ILE A 14 6.80 17.39 -15.49
CA ILE A 14 6.88 17.21 -14.03
C ILE A 14 5.51 16.81 -13.47
N GLU A 15 4.42 17.41 -13.94
CA GLU A 15 3.06 17.05 -13.53
C GLU A 15 2.75 15.57 -13.83
N LYS A 16 3.07 15.10 -15.04
CA LYS A 16 2.90 13.70 -15.45
C LYS A 16 3.83 12.76 -14.69
N HIS A 17 5.09 13.15 -14.49
CA HIS A 17 6.08 12.35 -13.76
C HIS A 17 5.65 12.12 -12.30
N THR A 18 5.22 13.18 -11.61
CA THR A 18 4.73 13.09 -10.23
C THR A 18 3.43 12.28 -10.13
N GLN A 19 2.57 12.33 -11.15
CA GLN A 19 1.39 11.47 -11.24
C GLN A 19 1.77 9.98 -11.36
N SER A 20 2.75 9.65 -12.21
CA SER A 20 3.23 8.27 -12.36
C SER A 20 3.84 7.73 -11.06
N GLY A 21 4.59 8.55 -10.32
CA GLY A 21 5.10 8.18 -9.00
C GLY A 21 3.98 7.86 -8.00
N LEU A 22 2.92 8.66 -8.00
CA LEU A 22 1.74 8.44 -7.15
C LEU A 22 1.00 7.13 -7.50
N GLU A 23 0.81 6.86 -8.80
CA GLU A 23 0.22 5.60 -9.28
C GLU A 23 1.04 4.38 -8.86
N LEU A 24 2.37 4.49 -8.86
CA LEU A 24 3.25 3.43 -8.38
C LEU A 24 3.03 3.16 -6.89
N VAL A 25 3.00 4.21 -6.05
CA VAL A 25 2.74 4.06 -4.61
C VAL A 25 1.36 3.46 -4.36
N GLU A 26 0.33 3.87 -5.11
CA GLU A 26 -1.02 3.30 -5.04
C GLU A 26 -1.04 1.80 -5.40
N LYS A 27 -0.29 1.40 -6.43
CA LYS A 27 -0.10 0.00 -6.78
C LYS A 27 0.57 -0.80 -5.66
N TYR A 28 1.59 -0.24 -5.01
CA TYR A 28 2.23 -0.87 -3.84
C TYR A 28 1.27 -1.03 -2.66
N VAL A 29 0.49 0.00 -2.33
CA VAL A 29 -0.53 -0.08 -1.27
C VAL A 29 -1.51 -1.21 -1.57
N LYS A 30 -2.02 -1.28 -2.79
CA LYS A 30 -2.95 -2.34 -3.21
C LYS A 30 -2.31 -3.73 -3.10
N PHE A 31 -1.08 -3.88 -3.61
CA PHE A 31 -0.35 -5.14 -3.56
C PHE A 31 -0.16 -5.64 -2.12
N VAL A 32 0.28 -4.78 -1.19
CA VAL A 32 0.52 -5.21 0.20
C VAL A 32 -0.80 -5.56 0.90
N LYS A 33 -1.90 -4.85 0.59
CA LYS A 33 -3.24 -5.21 1.10
C LYS A 33 -3.68 -6.59 0.63
N GLU A 34 -3.60 -6.85 -0.67
CA GLU A 34 -3.94 -8.17 -1.24
C GLU A 34 -3.03 -9.28 -0.68
N ARG A 35 -1.72 -9.02 -0.56
CA ARG A 35 -0.79 -9.96 0.08
C ARG A 35 -1.19 -10.25 1.53
N THR A 36 -1.58 -9.23 2.29
CA THR A 36 -2.04 -9.39 3.67
C THR A 36 -3.29 -10.26 3.76
N GLU A 37 -4.27 -10.04 2.88
CA GLU A 37 -5.49 -10.86 2.82
C GLU A 37 -5.18 -12.32 2.47
N ILE A 38 -4.24 -12.57 1.55
CA ILE A 38 -3.78 -13.92 1.21
C ILE A 38 -3.20 -14.61 2.45
N GLU A 39 -2.34 -13.93 3.22
CA GLU A 39 -1.75 -14.48 4.44
C GLU A 39 -2.80 -14.80 5.51
N GLN A 40 -3.77 -13.90 5.74
CA GLN A 40 -4.87 -14.13 6.70
C GLN A 40 -5.72 -15.34 6.28
N ASN A 41 -6.06 -15.43 5.00
CA ASN A 41 -6.86 -16.54 4.47
C ASN A 41 -6.12 -17.87 4.55
N TYR A 42 -4.81 -17.87 4.28
CA TYR A 42 -3.99 -19.07 4.40
C TYR A 42 -3.89 -19.55 5.85
N ALA A 43 -3.62 -18.65 6.79
CA ALA A 43 -3.64 -18.94 8.23
C ALA A 43 -4.98 -19.56 8.67
N LYS A 44 -6.10 -18.94 8.27
CA LYS A 44 -7.45 -19.42 8.59
C LYS A 44 -7.71 -20.83 8.04
N GLN A 45 -7.31 -21.10 6.79
CA GLN A 45 -7.48 -22.41 6.17
C GLN A 45 -6.69 -23.49 6.90
N LEU A 46 -5.43 -23.23 7.27
CA LEU A 46 -4.60 -24.16 8.04
C LEU A 46 -5.18 -24.44 9.44
N ARG A 47 -5.65 -23.41 10.13
CA ARG A 47 -6.28 -23.56 11.45
C ARG A 47 -7.56 -24.39 11.39
N ASN A 48 -8.40 -24.13 10.39
CA ASN A 48 -9.61 -24.91 10.17
C ASN A 48 -9.30 -26.37 9.81
N LEU A 49 -8.26 -26.60 9.00
CA LEU A 49 -7.78 -27.93 8.66
C LEU A 49 -7.32 -28.69 9.90
N SER A 50 -6.42 -28.10 10.70
CA SER A 50 -5.94 -28.72 11.94
C SER A 50 -7.09 -29.05 12.89
N LYS A 51 -8.01 -28.10 13.14
CA LYS A 51 -9.20 -28.33 13.97
C LYS A 51 -10.07 -29.46 13.44
N LYS A 52 -10.38 -29.49 12.13
CA LYS A 52 -11.23 -30.51 11.50
C LYS A 52 -10.73 -31.93 11.80
N TYR A 53 -9.41 -32.15 11.77
CA TYR A 53 -8.82 -33.46 12.02
C TYR A 53 -8.51 -33.74 13.49
N ASN A 54 -8.52 -32.71 14.35
CA ASN A 54 -8.36 -32.84 15.81
C ASN A 54 -9.69 -33.15 16.54
N LEU A 55 -10.86 -32.90 15.92
CA LEU A 55 -12.21 -33.08 16.50
C LEU A 55 -12.58 -34.51 16.94
N LYS A 56 -11.74 -35.53 16.71
CA LYS A 56 -11.93 -36.88 17.27
C LYS A 56 -11.87 -36.93 18.81
N ARG A 57 -11.53 -35.82 19.49
CA ARG A 57 -11.49 -35.70 20.96
C ARG A 57 -12.85 -35.60 21.68
N SER A 58 -14.00 -35.59 21.00
CA SER A 58 -15.31 -35.55 21.70
C SER A 58 -15.76 -36.89 22.32
N GLY A 59 -15.04 -37.99 22.09
CA GLY A 59 -15.24 -39.26 22.81
C GLY A 59 -14.05 -39.53 23.70
N LYS A 60 -14.20 -39.34 25.02
CA LYS A 60 -13.20 -39.81 25.99
C LYS A 60 -13.00 -41.33 25.79
N GLU A 61 -11.74 -41.75 25.67
CA GLU A 61 -11.28 -43.16 25.67
C GLU A 61 -11.35 -43.96 24.35
N GLU A 62 -10.94 -43.40 23.21
CA GLU A 62 -10.63 -44.24 22.05
C GLU A 62 -9.25 -44.92 22.24
N PRO A 63 -9.16 -46.28 22.25
CA PRO A 63 -7.90 -47.02 22.46
C PRO A 63 -6.79 -46.62 21.49
N ASP A 64 -7.17 -46.19 20.30
CA ASP A 64 -6.27 -45.77 19.22
C ASP A 64 -5.45 -44.53 19.58
N CYS A 65 -5.92 -43.70 20.52
CA CYS A 65 -5.16 -42.54 21.02
C CYS A 65 -3.86 -42.92 21.75
N ARG A 66 -3.69 -44.20 22.13
CA ARG A 66 -2.49 -44.68 22.83
C ARG A 66 -1.38 -45.14 21.88
N PHE A 67 -1.65 -45.29 20.59
CA PHE A 67 -0.62 -45.66 19.63
C PHE A 67 0.30 -44.47 19.32
N SER A 68 1.60 -44.74 19.27
CA SER A 68 2.61 -43.72 18.95
C SER A 68 2.37 -43.07 17.59
N SER A 69 1.89 -43.84 16.60
CA SER A 69 1.53 -43.31 15.27
C SER A 69 0.42 -42.26 15.33
N TYR A 70 -0.59 -42.46 16.17
CA TYR A 70 -1.66 -41.49 16.38
C TYR A 70 -1.16 -40.26 17.13
N GLN A 71 -0.34 -40.45 18.17
CA GLN A 71 0.27 -39.36 18.91
C GLN A 71 1.16 -38.47 18.02
N SER A 72 1.97 -39.07 17.14
CA SER A 72 2.76 -38.33 16.14
C SER A 72 1.88 -37.55 15.16
N PHE A 73 0.72 -38.10 14.76
CA PHE A 73 -0.22 -37.35 13.93
C PHE A 73 -0.79 -36.12 14.66
N LEU A 74 -1.10 -36.25 15.96
CA LEU A 74 -1.54 -35.10 16.77
C LEU A 74 -0.47 -34.01 16.88
N GLU A 75 0.80 -34.40 17.01
CA GLU A 75 1.92 -33.45 17.00
C GLU A 75 1.99 -32.69 15.67
N VAL A 76 1.85 -33.37 14.53
CA VAL A 76 1.78 -32.71 13.22
C VAL A 76 0.59 -31.75 13.12
N LEU A 77 -0.58 -32.10 13.66
CA LEU A 77 -1.74 -31.20 13.70
C LEU A 77 -1.48 -29.96 14.56
N ASN A 78 -0.80 -30.12 15.70
CA ASN A 78 -0.45 -29.01 16.58
C ASN A 78 0.57 -28.08 15.90
N GLU A 79 1.64 -28.62 15.32
CA GLU A 79 2.62 -27.84 14.56
C GLU A 79 1.98 -27.09 13.39
N THR A 80 1.02 -27.71 12.69
CA THR A 80 0.25 -27.05 11.63
C THR A 80 -0.58 -25.87 12.17
N ASN A 81 -1.16 -26.01 13.37
CA ASN A 81 -1.91 -24.95 14.03
C ASN A 81 -0.99 -23.80 14.49
N ASP A 82 0.19 -24.12 15.01
CA ASP A 82 1.17 -23.13 15.44
C ASP A 82 1.75 -22.36 14.25
N TYR A 83 2.05 -23.06 13.15
CA TYR A 83 2.42 -22.44 11.88
C TYR A 83 1.33 -21.50 11.35
N ALA A 84 0.04 -21.87 11.46
CA ALA A 84 -1.06 -20.98 11.13
C ALA A 84 -1.05 -19.69 11.97
N GLY A 85 -0.73 -19.78 13.27
CA GLY A 85 -0.54 -18.61 14.13
C GLY A 85 0.61 -17.70 13.68
N GLN A 86 1.73 -18.29 13.24
CA GLN A 86 2.84 -17.51 12.68
C GLN A 86 2.44 -16.76 11.40
N ARG A 87 1.64 -17.39 10.52
CA ARG A 87 1.12 -16.72 9.31
C ARG A 87 0.19 -15.56 9.64
N GLU A 88 -0.64 -15.70 10.67
CA GLU A 88 -1.50 -14.62 11.17
C GLU A 88 -0.67 -13.44 11.68
N LEU A 89 0.39 -13.71 12.47
CA LEU A 89 1.31 -12.66 12.93
C LEU A 89 2.02 -11.95 11.77
N ILE A 90 2.40 -12.67 10.71
CA ILE A 90 2.96 -12.06 9.51
C ILE A 90 1.92 -11.11 8.89
N ALA A 91 0.67 -11.56 8.74
CA ALA A 91 -0.39 -10.74 8.17
C ALA A 91 -0.68 -9.49 9.01
N GLU A 92 -0.72 -9.62 10.33
CA GLU A 92 -0.86 -8.50 11.26
C GLU A 92 0.27 -7.49 11.12
N ASN A 93 1.51 -7.95 11.01
CA ASN A 93 2.67 -7.07 10.79
C ASN A 93 2.60 -6.35 9.44
N LEU A 94 2.18 -7.03 8.38
CA LEU A 94 1.98 -6.39 7.07
C LEU A 94 0.90 -5.32 7.13
N MET A 95 -0.19 -5.58 7.85
CA MET A 95 -1.25 -4.59 8.02
C MET A 95 -0.76 -3.39 8.82
N MET A 96 -0.21 -3.62 10.02
CA MET A 96 0.11 -2.56 10.97
C MET A 96 1.33 -1.74 10.56
N ASN A 97 2.40 -2.38 10.12
CA ASN A 97 3.69 -1.71 9.90
C ASN A 97 3.96 -1.35 8.43
N ILE A 98 3.10 -1.78 7.50
CA ILE A 98 3.31 -1.50 6.07
C ILE A 98 2.07 -0.90 5.44
N CYS A 99 0.91 -1.57 5.51
CA CYS A 99 -0.30 -1.08 4.84
C CYS A 99 -0.77 0.27 5.38
N ILE A 100 -0.79 0.46 6.70
CA ILE A 100 -1.21 1.72 7.33
C ILE A 100 -0.25 2.85 6.95
N ASP A 101 1.05 2.64 7.12
CA ASP A 101 2.07 3.66 6.86
C ASP A 101 2.12 4.04 5.38
N LEU A 102 2.09 3.08 4.46
CA LEU A 102 2.04 3.37 3.02
C LEU A 102 0.74 4.07 2.62
N THR A 103 -0.39 3.73 3.23
CA THR A 103 -1.66 4.41 2.95
C THR A 103 -1.61 5.87 3.42
N LYS A 104 -1.06 6.11 4.61
CA LYS A 104 -0.86 7.46 5.15
C LYS A 104 0.08 8.26 4.26
N TYR A 105 1.23 7.69 3.90
CA TYR A 105 2.20 8.30 3.00
C TYR A 105 1.58 8.67 1.64
N LEU A 106 0.76 7.80 1.06
CA LEU A 106 0.05 8.08 -0.19
C LEU A 106 -0.91 9.27 -0.06
N GLN A 107 -1.60 9.40 1.07
CA GLN A 107 -2.51 10.54 1.32
C GLN A 107 -1.75 11.86 1.45
N GLU A 108 -0.63 11.84 2.19
CA GLU A 108 0.25 12.99 2.35
C GLU A 108 0.84 13.42 1.00
N LEU A 109 1.39 12.49 0.22
CA LEU A 109 1.89 12.77 -1.14
C LEU A 109 0.81 13.33 -2.07
N LYS A 110 -0.41 12.78 -2.03
CA LYS A 110 -1.56 13.29 -2.81
C LYS A 110 -1.84 14.75 -2.48
N GLN A 111 -1.79 15.11 -1.19
CA GLN A 111 -2.04 16.46 -0.73
C GLN A 111 -0.89 17.42 -1.08
N GLU A 112 0.36 17.02 -0.84
CA GLU A 112 1.55 17.82 -1.19
C GLU A 112 1.62 18.11 -2.68
N ARG A 113 1.45 17.09 -3.53
CA ARG A 113 1.42 17.25 -4.99
C ARG A 113 0.36 18.26 -5.41
N LYS A 114 -0.85 18.16 -4.84
CA LYS A 114 -1.94 19.09 -5.15
C LYS A 114 -1.58 20.54 -4.78
N THR A 115 -0.96 20.74 -3.61
CA THR A 115 -0.50 22.06 -3.16
C THR A 115 0.52 22.65 -4.13
N TYR A 116 1.58 21.90 -4.47
CA TYR A 116 2.63 22.40 -5.37
C TYR A 116 2.13 22.70 -6.78
N LEU A 117 1.27 21.86 -7.35
CA LEU A 117 0.70 22.13 -8.68
C LEU A 117 -0.24 23.34 -8.66
N MET A 118 -0.96 23.58 -7.57
CA MET A 118 -1.77 24.78 -7.41
C MET A 118 -0.92 26.06 -7.34
N GLU A 119 0.21 26.02 -6.64
CA GLU A 119 1.16 27.13 -6.57
C GLU A 119 1.80 27.42 -7.93
N ALA A 120 2.25 26.38 -8.63
CA ALA A 120 2.81 26.50 -9.98
C ALA A 120 1.81 27.11 -10.96
N LYS A 121 0.55 26.64 -10.94
CA LYS A 121 -0.53 27.20 -11.77
C LYS A 121 -0.80 28.67 -11.45
N ARG A 122 -0.78 29.06 -10.17
CA ARG A 122 -0.94 30.46 -9.75
C ARG A 122 0.20 31.33 -10.29
N ALA A 123 1.44 30.84 -10.23
CA ALA A 123 2.60 31.56 -10.77
C ALA A 123 2.50 31.74 -12.29
N GLN A 124 2.13 30.70 -13.03
CA GLN A 124 1.90 30.76 -14.48
C GLN A 124 0.80 31.75 -14.85
N GLN A 125 -0.32 31.74 -14.14
CA GLN A 125 -1.43 32.70 -14.36
C GLN A 125 -1.00 34.14 -14.09
N SER A 126 -0.21 34.38 -13.03
CA SER A 126 0.34 35.70 -12.74
C SER A 126 1.26 36.18 -13.86
N LEU A 127 2.13 35.31 -14.35
CA LEU A 127 3.05 35.62 -15.44
C LEU A 127 2.29 35.94 -16.74
N GLU A 128 1.31 35.11 -17.12
CA GLU A 128 0.48 35.32 -18.30
C GLU A 128 -0.29 36.65 -18.21
N SER A 129 -0.81 36.99 -17.03
CA SER A 129 -1.49 38.28 -16.80
C SER A 129 -0.54 39.46 -17.01
N THR A 130 0.69 39.39 -16.48
CA THR A 130 1.67 40.47 -16.65
C THR A 130 2.12 40.60 -18.12
N TYR A 131 2.31 39.49 -18.84
CA TYR A 131 2.60 39.52 -20.27
C TYR A 131 1.49 40.22 -21.07
N LYS A 132 0.22 39.88 -20.83
CA LYS A 132 -0.92 40.53 -21.50
C LYS A 132 -0.99 42.03 -21.24
N GLN A 133 -0.66 42.48 -20.02
CA GLN A 133 -0.60 43.90 -19.70
C GLN A 133 0.52 44.60 -20.46
N LEU A 134 1.69 43.98 -20.55
CA LEU A 134 2.85 44.51 -21.28
C LEU A 134 2.57 44.61 -22.79
N ASP A 135 2.00 43.56 -23.39
CA ASP A 135 1.61 43.56 -24.80
C ASP A 135 0.59 44.65 -25.11
N GLY A 136 -0.36 44.88 -24.18
CA GLY A 136 -1.35 45.95 -24.31
C GLY A 136 -0.72 47.34 -24.39
N VAL A 137 0.29 47.63 -23.56
CA VAL A 137 1.04 48.90 -23.58
C VAL A 137 1.93 49.00 -24.84
N SER A 138 2.50 47.89 -25.30
CA SER A 138 3.41 47.86 -26.45
C SER A 138 2.70 48.06 -27.80
N LEU A 139 1.37 47.88 -27.82
CA LEU A 139 0.53 48.06 -29.01
C LEU A 139 -0.18 49.42 -29.03
N ASP A 140 0.05 50.27 -28.02
CA ASP A 140 -0.56 51.60 -27.92
C ASP A 140 0.25 52.60 -28.77
N PRO A 141 -0.31 53.15 -29.88
CA PRO A 141 0.44 53.94 -30.86
C PRO A 141 0.81 55.37 -30.40
N GLU A 142 0.49 55.73 -29.15
CA GLU A 142 0.92 57.00 -28.54
C GLU A 142 2.35 56.95 -27.95
N PHE A 143 3.06 55.81 -28.09
CA PHE A 143 4.52 55.68 -27.92
C PHE A 143 5.21 55.18 -29.19
#